data_AF-A0A9Q4C7C6-F1
#
_entry.id   AF-A0A9Q4C7C6-F1
#
_cell.length_a   1.000
_cell.length_b   1.000
_cell.length_c   1.000
_cell.angle_alpha   90.00
_cell.angle_beta   90.00
_cell.angle_gamma   90.00
#
_symmetry.space_group_name_H-M   'P 1'
#
loop_
_entity.id
_entity.type
_entity.pdbx_description
1 polymer ?
#
loop_
_entity_poly.entity_id
_entity_poly.type
_entity_poly.pdbx_seq_one_letter_code
_entity_poly.pdbx_strand_id
1 'polypeptide(L)' 'MSVVRWLDSKPFAQQIILLSAVLDPVGIAGGYLLGPRFDLEPIMGAVAGAVAASTVVSLWILRYQQRHA' A
#
# COMPACT_ATOMS: atom_id res chain seq x y z
N MET A 1 3.87 -21.82 2.94
CA MET A 1 3.53 -20.66 3.82
C MET A 1 3.00 -19.54 2.93
N SER A 2 1.87 -18.92 3.25
CA SER A 2 1.39 -17.75 2.50
C SER A 2 2.14 -16.49 2.94
N VAL A 3 2.37 -15.55 2.01
CA VAL A 3 3.03 -14.26 2.28
C VAL A 3 2.34 -13.49 3.41
N VAL A 4 0.99 -13.51 3.41
CA VAL A 4 0.15 -12.91 4.45
C VAL A 4 0.46 -13.49 5.83
N ARG A 5 0.58 -14.82 5.95
CA ARG A 5 0.88 -15.49 7.24
C ARG A 5 2.30 -15.23 7.71
N TRP A 6 3.26 -15.09 6.80
CA TRP A 6 4.64 -14.71 7.14
C TRP A 6 4.74 -13.25 7.60
N LEU A 7 3.97 -12.36 6.98
CA LEU A 7 3.91 -10.95 7.37
C LEU A 7 3.25 -10.80 8.74
N ASP A 8 2.12 -11.48 8.99
CA ASP A 8 1.45 -11.53 10.29
C ASP A 8 2.37 -12.01 11.43
N SER A 9 3.43 -12.77 11.11
CA SER A 9 4.40 -13.26 12.09
C SER A 9 5.42 -12.21 12.54
N LYS A 10 5.42 -11.01 11.97
CA LYS A 10 6.36 -9.93 12.30
C LYS A 10 5.76 -8.96 13.31
N PRO A 11 6.57 -8.24 14.11
CA PRO A 11 6.10 -7.11 14.91
C PRO A 11 5.30 -6.11 14.07
N PHE A 12 4.24 -5.53 14.64
CA PHE A 12 3.31 -4.63 13.92
C PHE A 12 4.02 -3.52 13.13
N ALA A 13 4.97 -2.81 13.76
CA ALA A 13 5.75 -1.77 13.09
C ALA A 13 6.50 -2.29 11.86
N GLN A 14 7.08 -3.50 11.94
CA GLN A 14 7.76 -4.11 10.79
C GLN A 14 6.78 -4.47 9.68
N GLN A 15 5.55 -4.90 10.00
CA GLN A 15 4.53 -5.18 8.99
C GLN A 15 4.22 -3.93 8.16
N ILE A 16 4.02 -2.79 8.83
CA ILE A 16 3.70 -1.51 8.17
C ILE A 16 4.89 -1.04 7.33
N ILE A 17 6.11 -1.10 7.87
CA ILE A 17 7.32 -0.71 7.12
C ILE A 17 7.47 -1.57 5.86
N LEU A 18 7.32 -2.89 5.97
CA LEU A 18 7.43 -3.78 4.81
C LEU A 18 6.33 -3.51 3.77
N LEU A 19 5.10 -3.30 4.22
CA LEU A 19 3.99 -3.01 3.31
C LEU A 19 4.20 -1.69 2.59
N SER A 20 4.49 -0.60 3.31
CA SER A 20 4.74 0.72 2.71
C SER A 20 5.96 0.69 1.78
N ALA A 21 7.04 0.02 2.16
CA ALA A 21 8.25 -0.09 1.33
C ALA A 21 8.00 -0.75 -0.03
N VAL A 22 6.96 -1.60 -0.14
CA VAL A 22 6.58 -2.27 -1.40
C VAL A 22 5.45 -1.52 -2.09
N LEU A 23 4.38 -1.20 -1.36
CA LEU A 23 3.18 -0.61 -1.91
C LEU A 23 3.39 0.83 -2.36
N ASP A 24 4.19 1.64 -1.66
CA ASP A 24 4.35 3.05 -2.03
C ASP A 24 5.08 3.20 -3.37
N PRO A 25 6.25 2.56 -3.62
CA PRO A 25 6.88 2.64 -4.94
C PRO A 25 6.01 2.05 -6.06
N VAL A 26 5.31 0.94 -5.79
CA VAL A 26 4.41 0.31 -6.78
C VAL A 26 3.20 1.19 -7.07
N GLY A 27 2.61 1.80 -6.05
CA GLY A 27 1.48 2.71 -6.17
C GLY A 27 1.87 3.96 -6.93
N ILE A 28 2.98 4.61 -6.55
CA ILE A 28 3.49 5.81 -7.23
C ILE A 28 3.84 5.50 -8.69
N ALA A 29 4.63 4.45 -8.96
CA ALA A 29 5.02 4.10 -10.32
C ALA A 29 3.82 3.66 -11.16
N GLY A 30 2.93 2.83 -10.60
CA GLY A 30 1.70 2.41 -11.25
C GLY A 30 0.79 3.58 -11.55
N GLY A 31 0.59 4.48 -10.59
CA GLY A 31 -0.19 5.70 -10.76
C GLY A 31 0.40 6.65 -11.80
N TYR A 32 1.72 6.84 -11.81
CA TYR A 32 2.42 7.66 -12.81
C TYR A 32 2.24 7.11 -14.24
N LEU A 33 2.35 5.79 -14.41
CA LEU A 33 2.24 5.13 -15.70
C LEU A 33 0.80 4.98 -16.19
N LEU A 34 -0.16 4.76 -15.27
CA LEU A 34 -1.57 4.53 -15.59
C LEU A 34 -2.38 5.82 -15.62
N GLY A 35 -2.00 6.84 -14.86
CA GLY A 35 -2.69 8.13 -14.76
C GLY A 35 -3.04 8.77 -16.11
N PRO A 36 -2.12 8.80 -17.10
CA PRO A 36 -2.40 9.36 -18.42
C PRO A 36 -3.54 8.67 -19.19
N ARG A 37 -3.88 7.41 -18.84
CA ARG A 37 -5.03 6.70 -19.44
C ARG A 37 -6.38 7.22 -18.94
N PHE A 38 -6.37 8.05 -17.91
CA PHE A 38 -7.53 8.66 -17.27
C PHE A 38 -7.49 10.20 -17.39
N ASP A 39 -6.77 10.74 -18.38
CA ASP A 39 -6.56 12.18 -18.59
C ASP A 39 -5.94 12.91 -17.38
N LEU A 40 -5.24 12.19 -16.50
CA LEU A 40 -4.47 12.78 -15.41
C LEU A 40 -3.04 13.08 -15.86
N GLU A 41 -2.52 14.22 -15.41
CA GLU A 41 -1.08 14.49 -15.52
C GLU A 41 -0.29 13.37 -14.80
N PRO A 42 0.88 12.95 -15.31
CA PRO A 42 1.65 11.85 -14.71
C PRO A 42 1.95 12.05 -13.22
N ILE A 43 2.26 13.29 -12.81
CA ILE A 43 2.51 13.63 -11.40
C ILE A 43 1.25 13.44 -10.55
N MET A 44 0.08 13.82 -11.06
CA MET A 44 -1.21 13.64 -10.39
C MET A 44 -1.60 12.16 -10.33
N GLY A 45 -1.32 11.40 -11.39
CA GLY A 45 -1.44 9.94 -11.38
C GLY A 45 -0.58 9.30 -10.29
N ALA A 46 0.67 9.75 -10.15
CA ALA A 46 1.59 9.25 -9.11
C ALA A 46 1.07 9.53 -7.69
N VAL A 47 0.54 10.72 -7.45
CA VAL A 47 -0.11 11.11 -6.18
C VAL A 47 -1.33 10.23 -5.91
N ALA A 48 -2.21 10.04 -6.90
CA ALA A 48 -3.38 9.16 -6.76
C ALA A 48 -2.96 7.72 -6.44
N GLY A 49 -1.89 7.24 -7.08
CA GLY A 49 -1.29 5.94 -6.81
C GLY A 49 -0.72 5.81 -5.40
N ALA A 50 -0.06 6.85 -4.87
CA ALA A 50 0.42 6.89 -3.49
C ALA A 50 -0.75 6.83 -2.49
N VAL A 51 -1.83 7.57 -2.75
CA VAL A 51 -3.06 7.53 -1.93
C VAL A 51 -3.65 6.11 -1.94
N ALA A 52 -3.73 5.47 -3.11
CA ALA A 52 -4.22 4.09 -3.22
C ALA A 52 -3.33 3.08 -2.48
N ALA A 53 -2.01 3.23 -2.50
CA ALA A 53 -1.12 2.40 -1.69
C ALA A 53 -1.38 2.59 -0.19
N SER A 54 -1.52 3.85 0.25
CA SER A 54 -1.79 4.20 1.65
C SER A 54 -3.14 3.67 2.15
N THR A 55 -4.18 3.64 1.30
CA THR A 55 -5.48 3.05 1.70
C THR A 55 -5.37 1.55 1.91
N VAL A 56 -4.58 0.83 1.11
CA VAL A 56 -4.33 -0.60 1.31
C VAL A 56 -3.60 -0.86 2.64
N VAL A 57 -2.59 -0.05 2.98
CA VAL A 57 -1.92 -0.14 4.29
C VAL A 57 -2.89 0.16 5.43
N SER A 58 -3.78 1.14 5.27
CA SER A 58 -4.80 1.49 6.26
C SER A 58 -5.78 0.34 6.50
N LEU A 59 -6.21 -0.37 5.44
CA LEU A 59 -7.03 -1.57 5.56
C LEU A 59 -6.31 -2.69 6.31
N TRP A 60 -4.99 -2.83 6.11
CA TRP A 60 -4.18 -3.78 6.87
C TRP A 60 -4.15 -3.43 8.36
N ILE A 61 -3.99 -2.15 8.70
CA ILE A 61 -4.02 -1.67 10.09
C ILE A 61 -5.38 -1.97 10.74
N LEU A 62 -6.48 -1.70 10.05
CA LEU A 62 -7.83 -2.01 10.55
C LEU A 62 -8.01 -3.51 10.80
N ARG A 63 -7.58 -4.36 9.86
CA ARG A 63 -7.57 -5.82 10.02
C ARG A 63 -6.70 -6.26 11.21
N TYR A 64 -5.56 -5.61 11.44
CA TYR A 64 -4.72 -5.88 12.60
C TYR A 64 -5.45 -5.54 13.89
N GLN A 65 -6.07 -4.36 13.98
CA GLN A 65 -6.84 -3.95 15.15
C GLN A 65 -7.99 -4.92 15.46
N GLN A 66 -8.77 -5.34 14.45
CA GLN A 66 -9.86 -6.30 14.63
C GLN A 66 -9.43 -7.67 15.17
N ARG A 67 -8.17 -8.07 14.94
CA ARG A 67 -7.63 -9.36 15.42
C ARG A 67 -6.97 -9.28 16.80
N HIS A 68 -6.72 -8.07 17.30
CA HIS A 68 -6.03 -7.82 18.57
C HIS A 68 -6.86 -6.92 19.52
N ALA A 69 -8.13 -6.71 19.20
CA ALA A 69 -9.14 -6.11 20.08
C ALA A 69 -9.84 -7.24 20.87
#